data_AF-A0A351QXC4-F1
#
_entry.id   AF-A0A351QXC4-F1
#
_cell.length_a   1.000
_cell.length_b   1.000
_cell.length_c   1.000
_cell.angle_alpha   90.00
_cell.angle_beta   90.00
_cell.angle_gamma   90.00
#
_symmetry.space_group_name_H-M   'P 1'
#
loop_
_entity.id
_entity.type
_entity.pdbx_description
1 polymer ?
#
loop_
_entity_poly.entity_id
_entity_poly.type
_entity_poly.pdbx_seq_one_letter_code
_entity_poly.pdbx_strand_id
1 'polypeptide(L)'
;MDYIPGVGIDLKKIRYVSESDIDKKKAELGIPTDKKIVLSAGELIKRKNHESVIRAIARIQDESLLYIVCGQGELARHLADVVKKMMLEDRV
;
A
#
# COMPACT_ATOMS: atom_id res chain seq x y z
N MET A 1 -26.75 0.70 26.59
CA MET A 1 -26.25 1.17 25.28
C MET A 1 -24.75 1.21 25.39
N ASP A 2 -24.06 0.29 24.73
CA ASP A 2 -22.60 0.26 24.76
C ASP A 2 -22.07 1.38 23.85
N TYR A 3 -21.38 2.33 24.45
CA TYR A 3 -20.65 3.37 23.72
C TYR A 3 -19.55 2.70 22.90
N ILE A 4 -19.67 2.75 21.59
CA ILE A 4 -18.60 2.31 20.68
C ILE A 4 -17.70 3.54 20.47
N PRO A 5 -16.46 3.56 20.99
CA PRO A 5 -15.56 4.67 20.73
C PRO A 5 -15.27 4.73 19.22
N GLY A 6 -15.79 5.77 18.57
CA GLY A 6 -15.41 6.10 17.22
C GLY A 6 -14.00 6.67 17.23
N VAL A 7 -13.10 6.10 16.44
CA VAL A 7 -11.86 6.78 16.06
C VAL A 7 -12.26 7.90 15.08
N GLY A 8 -12.28 9.14 15.55
CA GLY A 8 -12.63 10.28 14.72
C GLY A 8 -11.58 10.50 13.61
N ILE A 9 -12.03 10.85 12.41
CA ILE A 9 -11.15 11.26 11.30
C ILE A 9 -11.27 12.77 11.09
N ASP A 10 -10.13 13.46 11.02
CA ASP A 10 -10.10 14.88 10.76
C ASP A 10 -10.27 15.15 9.26
N LEU A 11 -11.49 15.47 8.85
CA LEU A 11 -11.84 15.76 7.46
C LEU A 11 -11.06 16.96 6.90
N LYS A 12 -10.56 17.87 7.73
CA LYS A 12 -9.73 19.00 7.26
C LYS A 12 -8.40 18.54 6.69
N LYS A 13 -7.91 17.36 7.10
CA LYS A 13 -6.71 16.74 6.56
C LYS A 13 -6.97 15.98 5.25
N ILE A 14 -8.24 15.66 4.95
CA ILE A 14 -8.64 15.01 3.71
C ILE A 14 -9.11 16.08 2.74
N ARG A 15 -8.17 16.62 1.98
CA ARG A 15 -8.48 17.58 0.92
C ARG A 15 -8.65 16.87 -0.42
N TYR A 16 -9.46 17.47 -1.27
CA TYR A 16 -9.43 17.16 -2.69
C TYR A 16 -8.03 17.50 -3.24
N VAL A 17 -7.48 16.60 -4.02
CA VAL A 17 -6.17 16.74 -4.67
C VAL A 17 -6.38 16.72 -6.17
N SER A 18 -5.72 17.63 -6.88
CA SER A 18 -5.78 17.67 -8.34
C SER A 18 -4.92 16.54 -8.95
N GLU A 19 -5.19 16.17 -10.19
CA GLU A 19 -4.33 15.24 -10.94
C GLU A 19 -2.87 15.72 -10.97
N SER A 20 -2.66 17.03 -11.14
CA SER A 20 -1.31 17.61 -11.13
C SER A 20 -0.58 17.46 -9.79
N ASP A 21 -1.31 17.46 -8.66
CA ASP A 21 -0.71 17.23 -7.34
C ASP A 21 -0.37 15.76 -7.14
N ILE A 22 -1.21 14.86 -7.67
CA ILE A 22 -0.97 13.42 -7.65
C ILE A 22 0.29 13.09 -8.47
N ASP A 23 0.41 13.63 -9.68
CA ASP A 23 1.58 13.40 -10.55
C ASP A 23 2.87 13.93 -9.93
N LYS A 24 2.83 15.13 -9.33
CA LYS A 24 3.96 15.67 -8.57
C LYS A 24 4.36 14.76 -7.41
N LYS A 25 3.39 14.23 -6.67
CA LYS A 25 3.67 13.32 -5.54
C LYS A 25 4.22 11.97 -6.00
N LYS A 26 3.70 11.43 -7.11
CA LYS A 26 4.24 10.21 -7.73
C LYS A 26 5.70 10.43 -8.15
N ALA A 27 5.99 11.54 -8.83
CA ALA A 27 7.35 11.89 -9.24
C ALA A 27 8.32 12.05 -8.06
N GLU A 28 7.88 12.71 -6.97
CA GLU A 28 8.67 12.84 -5.73
C GLU A 28 9.03 11.48 -5.10
N LEU A 29 8.13 10.50 -5.21
CA LEU A 29 8.32 9.15 -4.69
C LEU A 29 8.99 8.20 -5.68
N GLY A 30 9.37 8.68 -6.88
CA GLY A 30 9.95 7.85 -7.94
C GLY A 30 8.97 6.87 -8.58
N ILE A 31 7.67 7.11 -8.44
CA ILE A 31 6.60 6.26 -8.99
C ILE A 31 6.23 6.76 -10.40
N PRO A 32 6.18 5.89 -11.41
CA PRO A 32 5.70 6.25 -12.75
C PRO A 32 4.24 6.75 -12.73
N THR A 33 3.93 7.80 -13.50
CA THR A 33 2.61 8.45 -13.50
C THR A 33 1.52 7.57 -14.09
N ASP A 34 1.88 6.68 -15.02
CA ASP A 34 1.02 5.71 -15.71
C ASP A 34 0.60 4.52 -14.82
N LYS A 35 1.30 4.27 -13.70
CA LYS A 35 0.97 3.17 -12.80
C LYS A 35 -0.20 3.49 -11.88
N LYS A 36 -1.08 2.50 -11.72
CA LYS A 36 -2.14 2.43 -10.69
C LYS A 36 -1.51 1.96 -9.38
N ILE A 37 -1.91 2.57 -8.27
CA ILE A 37 -1.31 2.30 -6.96
C ILE A 37 -2.35 1.63 -6.06
N VAL A 38 -1.98 0.51 -5.45
CA VAL A 38 -2.68 -0.08 -4.30
C VAL A 38 -1.81 0.16 -3.07
N LEU A 39 -2.31 0.90 -2.09
CA LEU A 39 -1.57 1.20 -0.86
C LEU A 39 -2.16 0.42 0.31
N SER A 40 -1.31 -0.28 1.07
CA SER A 40 -1.64 -0.82 2.37
C SER A 40 -0.83 -0.10 3.45
N ALA A 41 -1.49 0.72 4.26
CA ALA A 41 -0.88 1.44 5.37
C ALA A 41 -1.29 0.82 6.71
N GLY A 42 -0.32 0.42 7.52
CA GLY A 42 -0.56 -0.12 8.86
C GLY A 42 0.60 -0.96 9.39
N GLU A 43 0.48 -1.39 10.64
CA GLU A 43 1.51 -2.21 11.29
C GLU A 43 1.69 -3.57 10.59
N LEU A 44 2.93 -3.98 10.35
CA LEU A 44 3.29 -5.20 9.63
C LEU A 44 3.24 -6.42 10.55
N ILE A 45 2.01 -6.79 10.93
CA ILE A 45 1.70 -7.92 11.82
C ILE A 45 0.78 -8.94 11.16
N LYS A 46 0.76 -10.18 11.68
CA LYS A 46 0.01 -11.31 11.10
C LYS A 46 -1.46 -11.00 10.86
N ARG A 47 -2.10 -10.29 11.80
CA ARG A 47 -3.52 -9.90 11.73
C ARG A 47 -3.85 -9.03 10.51
N LYS A 48 -2.91 -8.23 9.99
CA LYS A 48 -3.13 -7.37 8.82
C LYS A 48 -3.00 -8.11 7.49
N ASN A 49 -2.40 -9.30 7.49
CA ASN A 49 -2.40 -10.25 6.37
C ASN A 49 -1.96 -9.64 5.01
N HIS A 50 -0.94 -8.79 5.01
CA HIS A 50 -0.36 -8.18 3.80
C HIS A 50 0.06 -9.22 2.76
N GLU A 51 0.53 -10.40 3.20
CA GLU A 51 0.96 -11.50 2.33
C GLU A 51 -0.14 -11.94 1.35
N SER A 52 -1.41 -11.94 1.78
CA SER A 52 -2.50 -12.33 0.89
C SER A 52 -2.68 -11.35 -0.27
N VAL A 53 -2.44 -10.06 -0.03
CA VAL A 53 -2.47 -9.03 -1.08
C VAL A 53 -1.29 -9.22 -2.03
N ILE A 54 -0.08 -9.45 -1.52
CA ILE A 54 1.12 -9.74 -2.34
C ILE A 54 0.85 -10.93 -3.27
N ARG A 55 0.26 -12.01 -2.74
CA ARG A 55 -0.12 -13.20 -3.53
C ARG A 55 -1.21 -12.91 -4.56
N ALA A 56 -2.12 -11.97 -4.28
CA ALA A 56 -3.12 -11.54 -5.25
C ALA A 56 -2.47 -10.72 -6.39
N ILE A 57 -1.56 -9.80 -6.07
CA ILE A 57 -0.79 -9.02 -7.06
C ILE A 57 -0.01 -9.95 -8.01
N ALA A 58 0.58 -11.02 -7.47
CA ALA A 58 1.24 -12.06 -8.26
C ALA A 58 0.32 -12.67 -9.33
N ARG A 59 -0.98 -12.86 -9.01
CA ARG A 59 -1.97 -13.48 -9.90
C ARG A 59 -2.58 -12.52 -10.91
N ILE A 60 -2.68 -11.23 -10.57
CA ILE A 60 -3.32 -10.22 -11.42
C ILE A 60 -2.53 -10.00 -12.72
N GLN A 61 -1.21 -10.26 -12.75
CA GLN A 61 -0.34 -10.15 -13.94
C GLN A 61 -0.42 -8.81 -14.71
N ASP A 62 -1.02 -7.77 -14.12
CA ASP A 62 -1.09 -6.42 -14.67
C ASP A 62 0.15 -5.62 -14.23
N GLU A 63 1.03 -5.33 -15.17
CA GLU A 63 2.27 -4.56 -14.94
C GLU A 63 2.01 -3.07 -14.68
N SER A 64 0.82 -2.56 -15.03
CA SER A 64 0.41 -1.20 -14.70
C SER A 64 0.05 -1.03 -13.22
N LEU A 65 -0.02 -2.13 -12.46
CA LEU A 65 -0.35 -2.11 -11.04
C LEU A 65 0.92 -2.16 -10.18
N LEU A 66 1.08 -1.14 -9.33
CA LEU A 66 2.08 -1.07 -8.27
C LEU A 66 1.38 -1.24 -6.91
N TYR A 67 1.81 -2.24 -6.14
CA TYR A 67 1.41 -2.36 -4.75
C TYR A 67 2.46 -1.69 -3.86
N ILE A 68 2.02 -1.00 -2.81
CA ILE A 68 2.91 -0.33 -1.86
C ILE A 68 2.46 -0.72 -0.46
N VAL A 69 3.40 -1.25 0.33
CA VAL A 69 3.18 -1.57 1.74
C VAL A 69 3.92 -0.55 2.60
N CYS A 70 3.19 0.22 3.39
CA CYS A 70 3.75 1.24 4.29
C CYS A 70 3.46 0.91 5.75
N GLY A 71 4.52 0.72 6.51
CA GLY A 71 4.43 0.49 7.95
C GLY A 71 5.69 -0.12 8.52
N GLN A 72 5.62 -0.43 9.81
CA GLN A 72 6.67 -1.11 10.56
C GLN A 72 6.06 -2.29 11.32
N GLY A 73 6.85 -3.32 11.60
CA GLY A 73 6.39 -4.49 12.36
C GLY A 73 7.28 -5.71 12.17
N GLU A 74 7.00 -6.73 12.97
CA GLU A 74 7.78 -7.98 13.01
C GLU A 74 7.82 -8.73 11.66
N LEU A 75 6.78 -8.57 10.82
CA LEU A 75 6.71 -9.27 9.53
C LEU A 75 7.43 -8.55 8.39
N ALA A 76 8.09 -7.40 8.62
CA ALA A 76 8.75 -6.64 7.56
C ALA A 76 9.70 -7.52 6.73
N ARG A 77 10.58 -8.27 7.40
CA ARG A 77 11.55 -9.16 6.75
C ARG A 77 10.87 -10.33 6.02
N HIS A 78 9.88 -10.95 6.64
CA HIS A 78 9.13 -12.06 6.05
C HIS A 78 8.40 -11.63 4.77
N LEU A 79 7.75 -10.46 4.77
CA LEU A 79 7.06 -9.94 3.60
C LEU A 79 8.05 -9.64 2.46
N ALA A 80 9.20 -9.04 2.77
CA ALA A 80 10.27 -8.83 1.78
C ALA A 80 10.76 -10.15 1.18
N ASP A 81 10.94 -11.20 2.00
CA ASP A 81 11.33 -12.53 1.51
C ASP A 81 10.25 -13.16 0.60
N VAL A 82 8.96 -12.94 0.90
CA VAL A 82 7.86 -13.41 0.04
C VAL A 82 7.88 -12.69 -1.31
N VAL A 83 8.05 -11.35 -1.33
CA VAL A 83 8.15 -10.56 -2.56
C VAL A 83 9.28 -11.07 -3.44
N LYS A 84 10.47 -11.29 -2.84
CA LYS A 84 11.64 -11.81 -3.53
C LYS A 84 11.42 -13.22 -4.08
N LYS A 85 10.82 -14.13 -3.30
CA LYS A 85 10.49 -15.49 -3.76
C LYS A 85 9.51 -15.50 -4.93
N MET A 86 8.64 -14.50 -5.01
CA MET A 86 7.65 -14.36 -6.08
C MET A 86 8.15 -13.48 -7.25
N MET A 87 9.39 -12.97 -7.20
CA MET A 87 9.97 -12.07 -8.20
C MET A 87 9.10 -10.83 -8.46
N LEU A 88 8.59 -10.21 -7.39
CA LEU A 88 7.71 -9.04 -7.46
C LEU A 88 8.37 -7.74 -6.98
N GLU A 89 9.69 -7.69 -6.90
CA GLU A 89 10.45 -6.55 -6.35
C GLU A 89 10.18 -5.23 -7.11
N ASP A 90 9.85 -5.29 -8.41
CA ASP A 90 9.50 -4.13 -9.22
C ASP A 90 8.00 -3.73 -9.14
N ARG A 91 7.20 -4.50 -8.39
CA ARG A 91 5.73 -4.39 -8.34
C ARG A 91 5.14 -4.27 -6.93
N VAL A 92 5.92 -4.47 -5.86
CA VAL A 92 5.49 -4.46 -4.44
C VAL A 92 6.48 -3.74 -3.53
#